data_AF-A0A2V9XS28-F1
#
_entry.id   AF-A0A2V9XS28-F1
#
_cell.length_a   1.000
_cell.length_b   1.000
_cell.length_c   1.000
_cell.angle_alpha   90.00
_cell.angle_beta   90.00
_cell.angle_gamma   90.00
#
_symmetry.space_group_name_H-M   'P 1'
#
loop_
_entity.id
_entity.type
_entity.pdbx_description
1 polymer ?
#
loop_
_entity_poly.entity_id
_entity_poly.type
_entity_poly.pdbx_seq_one_letter_code
_entity_poly.pdbx_strand_id
1 'polypeptide(L)'
;DDPQLMHKQMAQTVEQCIQDIHSIQRKARSDGSPERPRWPMIILRTPKGWTGPKEVGGHKVEGSWRAHQVPVPEVQTNPDHARIVEQWMRSYKPEELFDENGTLRPELKEIAPRNGLRMSANPHANGGRLRQPLAMPDFRDY
;
A
#
# COMPACT_ATOMS: atom_id res chain seq x y z
N ASP A 1 -10.12 15.08 -1.55
CA ASP A 1 -9.72 14.02 -2.52
C ASP A 1 -8.64 14.47 -3.51
N ASP A 2 -7.82 15.47 -3.14
CA ASP A 2 -6.67 15.91 -3.95
C ASP A 2 -5.44 15.02 -3.64
N PRO A 3 -4.91 14.28 -4.62
CA PRO A 3 -3.73 13.45 -4.43
C PRO A 3 -2.50 14.23 -3.92
N GLN A 4 -2.26 15.45 -4.39
CA GLN A 4 -1.07 16.22 -4.01
C GLN A 4 -1.08 16.59 -2.53
N LEU A 5 -2.23 17.06 -2.05
CA LEU A 5 -2.42 17.32 -0.62
C LEU A 5 -2.29 16.03 0.20
N MET A 6 -2.91 14.93 -0.27
CA MET A 6 -2.85 13.64 0.43
C MET A 6 -1.41 13.11 0.53
N HIS A 7 -0.61 13.21 -0.54
CA HIS A 7 0.79 12.77 -0.52
C HIS A 7 1.60 13.48 0.56
N LYS A 8 1.47 14.80 0.66
CA LYS A 8 2.16 15.59 1.68
C LYS A 8 1.72 15.20 3.09
N GLN A 9 0.40 15.09 3.31
CA GLN A 9 -0.15 14.70 4.61
C GLN A 9 0.28 13.30 5.03
N MET A 10 0.23 12.33 4.10
CA MET A 10 0.67 10.97 4.34
C MET A 10 2.17 10.92 4.69
N ALA A 11 3.02 11.59 3.91
CA ALA A 11 4.46 11.62 4.17
C ALA A 11 4.78 12.18 5.57
N GLN A 12 4.19 13.31 5.94
CA GLN A 12 4.38 13.92 7.26
C GLN A 12 3.86 13.03 8.39
N THR A 13 2.68 12.43 8.22
CA THR A 13 2.06 11.59 9.26
C THR A 13 2.84 10.30 9.47
N VAL A 14 3.28 9.64 8.39
CA VAL A 14 4.08 8.42 8.47
C VAL A 14 5.44 8.72 9.10
N GLU A 15 6.12 9.81 8.71
CA GLU A 15 7.39 10.21 9.31
C GLU A 15 7.26 10.41 10.82
N GLN A 16 6.24 11.15 11.27
CA GLN A 16 5.97 11.35 12.70
C GLN A 16 5.75 10.00 13.41
N CYS A 17 4.94 9.12 12.85
CA CYS A 17 4.68 7.80 13.44
C CYS A 17 5.96 6.95 13.55
N ILE A 18 6.85 7.00 12.55
CA ILE A 18 8.13 6.29 12.59
C ILE A 18 9.07 6.89 13.65
N GLN A 19 9.10 8.22 13.78
CA GLN A 19 9.88 8.89 14.83
C GLN A 19 9.39 8.52 16.23
N ASP A 20 8.07 8.47 16.44
CA ASP A 20 7.46 8.04 17.70
C ASP A 20 7.81 6.59 18.02
N ILE A 21 7.73 5.70 17.02
CA ILE A 21 8.15 4.29 17.14
C ILE A 21 9.62 4.19 17.55
N HIS A 22 10.52 4.93 16.90
CA HIS A 22 11.93 4.94 17.24
C HIS A 22 12.18 5.48 18.66
N SER A 23 11.43 6.51 19.09
CA SER A 23 11.51 7.05 20.44
C SER A 23 11.10 6.01 21.50
N ILE A 24 9.97 5.33 21.27
CA ILE A 24 9.49 4.23 22.12
C ILE A 24 10.55 3.12 22.21
N GLN A 25 11.10 2.70 21.07
CA GLN A 25 12.12 1.65 21.04
C GLN A 25 13.41 2.06 21.76
N ARG A 26 13.84 3.33 21.64
CA ARG A 26 15.01 3.83 22.38
C ARG A 26 14.77 3.77 23.88
N LYS A 27 13.65 4.35 24.35
CA LYS A 27 13.28 4.37 25.77
C LYS A 27 13.23 2.95 26.36
N ALA A 28 12.60 2.02 25.65
CA ALA A 28 12.50 0.62 26.08
C ALA A 28 13.87 -0.08 26.20
N ARG A 29 14.86 0.30 25.38
CA ARG A 29 16.21 -0.27 25.41
C ARG A 29 17.16 0.42 26.40
N SER A 30 16.91 1.68 26.77
CA SER A 30 17.79 2.47 27.66
C SER A 30 17.35 2.48 29.13
N ASP A 31 16.06 2.60 29.40
CA ASP A 31 15.60 3.05 30.74
C ASP A 31 15.28 1.89 31.69
N GLY A 32 15.24 0.64 31.20
CA GLY A 32 14.90 -0.55 31.99
C GLY A 32 13.49 -0.55 32.59
N SER A 33 12.71 0.52 32.39
CA SER A 33 11.36 0.69 32.91
C SER A 33 10.35 -0.12 32.10
N PRO A 34 9.52 -0.97 32.72
CA PRO A 34 8.54 -1.82 32.04
C PRO A 34 7.25 -1.06 31.67
N GLU A 35 7.33 0.26 31.42
CA GLU A 35 6.16 1.05 31.06
C GLU A 35 5.64 0.66 29.67
N ARG A 36 4.32 0.42 29.56
CA ARG A 36 3.68 0.14 28.27
C ARG A 36 3.44 1.45 27.52
N PRO A 37 4.09 1.68 26.35
CA PRO A 37 3.92 2.89 25.58
C PRO A 37 2.55 2.93 24.88
N ARG A 38 2.16 4.13 24.44
CA ARG A 38 1.06 4.31 23.49
C ARG A 38 1.63 4.29 22.07
N TRP A 39 1.35 3.23 21.33
CA TRP A 39 1.79 3.14 19.94
C TRP A 39 0.98 4.07 19.03
N PRO A 40 1.62 4.69 18.03
CA PRO A 40 0.91 5.50 17.07
C PRO A 40 0.00 4.64 16.20
N MET A 41 -1.11 5.24 15.79
CA MET A 41 -2.12 4.68 14.89
C MET A 41 -2.50 5.76 13.88
N ILE A 42 -2.59 5.39 12.60
CA ILE A 42 -3.06 6.28 11.53
C ILE A 42 -4.49 5.91 11.17
N ILE A 43 -5.41 6.85 11.29
CA ILE A 43 -6.77 6.74 10.71
C ILE A 43 -6.69 7.26 9.27
N LEU A 44 -6.63 6.35 8.30
CA LEU A 44 -6.60 6.71 6.88
C LEU A 44 -8.01 6.68 6.29
N ARG A 45 -8.61 7.86 6.10
CA ARG A 45 -9.94 8.01 5.51
C ARG A 45 -9.84 8.52 4.07
N THR A 46 -9.97 7.61 3.11
CA THR A 46 -10.00 7.91 1.67
C THR A 46 -11.28 7.39 1.02
N PRO A 47 -11.71 7.93 -0.13
CA PRO A 47 -12.85 7.40 -0.87
C PRO A 47 -12.62 5.93 -1.27
N LYS A 48 -13.64 5.07 -1.15
CA LYS A 48 -13.57 3.73 -1.73
C LYS A 48 -13.58 3.84 -3.26
N GLY A 49 -12.67 3.16 -3.95
CA GLY A 49 -12.50 3.32 -5.40
C GLY A 49 -11.91 4.68 -5.81
N TRP A 50 -11.15 5.32 -4.92
CA TRP A 50 -10.52 6.63 -5.16
C TRP A 50 -9.77 6.66 -6.49
N THR A 51 -9.91 7.77 -7.23
CA THR A 51 -9.38 8.03 -8.59
C THR A 51 -10.10 7.30 -9.73
N GLY A 52 -11.04 6.42 -9.40
CA GLY A 52 -11.89 5.74 -10.38
C GLY A 52 -13.00 6.62 -10.96
N PRO A 53 -13.89 6.01 -11.78
CA PRO A 53 -15.08 6.69 -12.27
C PRO A 53 -15.94 7.20 -11.10
N LYS A 54 -16.34 8.47 -11.17
CA LYS A 54 -17.22 9.07 -10.15
C LYS A 54 -18.63 8.51 -10.22
N GLU A 55 -19.10 8.31 -11.45
CA GLU A 55 -20.45 7.83 -11.77
C GLU A 55 -20.39 6.88 -12.98
N VAL A 56 -21.24 5.86 -12.96
CA VAL A 56 -21.45 4.93 -14.09
C VAL A 56 -22.95 4.69 -14.19
N GLY A 57 -23.54 4.95 -15.36
CA GLY A 57 -24.97 4.73 -15.61
C GLY A 57 -25.91 5.45 -14.63
N GLY A 58 -25.64 6.70 -14.24
CA GLY A 58 -26.49 7.45 -13.31
C GLY A 58 -26.24 7.15 -11.82
N HIS A 59 -25.28 6.26 -11.51
CA HIS A 59 -25.04 5.81 -10.13
C HIS A 59 -23.64 6.19 -9.64
N LYS A 60 -23.59 6.80 -8.45
CA LYS A 60 -22.33 7.11 -7.76
C LYS A 60 -21.50 5.84 -7.50
N VAL A 61 -20.25 5.84 -7.98
CA VAL A 61 -19.29 4.73 -7.86
C VAL A 61 -18.17 5.08 -6.88
N GLU A 62 -17.37 6.11 -7.12
CA GLU A 62 -16.34 6.52 -6.16
C GLU A 62 -16.96 6.97 -4.83
N GLY A 63 -16.36 6.53 -3.73
CA GLY A 63 -16.85 6.77 -2.37
C GLY A 63 -18.12 5.98 -2.04
N SER A 64 -18.45 4.96 -2.84
CA SER A 64 -19.63 4.11 -2.69
C SER A 64 -19.25 2.65 -2.59
N TRP A 65 -20.15 1.83 -2.05
CA TRP A 65 -20.00 0.37 -2.04
C TRP A 65 -19.96 -0.22 -3.45
N ARG A 66 -20.52 0.48 -4.45
CA ARG A 66 -20.53 0.06 -5.86
C ARG A 66 -19.12 -0.09 -6.45
N ALA A 67 -18.12 0.62 -5.93
CA ALA A 67 -16.73 0.46 -6.35
C ALA A 67 -16.04 -0.80 -5.80
N HIS A 68 -16.76 -1.72 -5.14
CA HIS A 68 -16.14 -2.87 -4.46
C HIS A 68 -15.61 -3.95 -5.39
N GLN A 69 -16.35 -4.27 -6.46
CA GLN A 69 -15.99 -5.34 -7.39
C GLN A 69 -15.61 -4.73 -8.75
N VAL A 70 -16.44 -4.92 -9.79
CA VAL A 70 -16.23 -4.34 -11.11
C VAL A 70 -17.07 -3.06 -11.24
N PRO A 71 -16.46 -1.86 -11.20
CA PRO A 71 -17.21 -0.59 -11.23
C PRO A 71 -17.87 -0.30 -12.58
N VAL A 72 -17.37 -0.91 -13.66
CA VAL A 72 -17.89 -0.77 -15.03
C VAL A 72 -18.05 -2.18 -15.62
N PRO A 73 -19.21 -2.84 -15.48
CA PRO A 73 -19.34 -4.27 -15.76
C PRO A 73 -19.42 -4.65 -17.26
N GLU A 74 -20.13 -3.86 -18.07
CA GLU A 74 -20.48 -4.23 -19.46
C GLU A 74 -19.48 -3.75 -20.53
N VAL A 75 -18.18 -3.77 -20.24
CA VAL A 75 -17.15 -3.19 -21.14
C VAL A 75 -17.13 -3.85 -22.53
N GLN A 76 -17.46 -5.13 -22.62
CA GLN A 76 -17.41 -5.88 -23.88
C GLN A 76 -18.62 -5.62 -24.80
N THR A 77 -19.77 -5.30 -24.21
CA THR A 77 -21.06 -5.23 -24.92
C THR A 77 -21.65 -3.82 -24.96
N ASN A 78 -21.16 -2.90 -24.14
CA ASN A 78 -21.66 -1.53 -24.04
C ASN A 78 -20.54 -0.53 -24.41
N PRO A 79 -20.62 0.12 -25.59
CA PRO A 79 -19.61 1.07 -26.05
C PRO A 79 -19.39 2.27 -25.11
N ASP A 80 -20.40 2.70 -24.36
CA ASP A 80 -20.26 3.81 -23.40
C ASP A 80 -19.45 3.38 -22.18
N HIS A 81 -19.64 2.14 -21.72
CA HIS A 81 -18.81 1.56 -20.67
C HIS A 81 -17.37 1.37 -21.12
N ALA A 82 -17.14 0.93 -22.35
CA ALA A 82 -15.80 0.86 -22.93
C ALA A 82 -15.11 2.24 -22.92
N ARG A 83 -15.83 3.30 -23.31
CA ARG A 83 -15.31 4.68 -23.28
C ARG A 83 -14.97 5.15 -21.86
N ILE A 84 -15.79 4.83 -20.87
CA ILE A 84 -15.50 5.14 -19.45
C ILE A 84 -14.19 4.48 -19.02
N VAL A 85 -13.98 3.20 -19.35
CA VAL A 85 -12.75 2.49 -18.99
C VAL A 85 -11.55 3.08 -19.71
N GLU A 86 -11.66 3.40 -21.00
CA GLU A 86 -10.57 4.05 -21.74
C GLU A 86 -10.18 5.39 -21.09
N GLN A 87 -11.16 6.27 -20.83
CA GLN A 87 -10.91 7.56 -20.21
C GLN A 87 -10.30 7.41 -18.82
N TRP A 88 -10.77 6.45 -18.03
CA TRP A 88 -10.22 6.15 -16.72
C TRP A 88 -8.77 5.68 -16.80
N MET A 89 -8.43 4.74 -17.69
CA MET A 89 -7.05 4.28 -17.85
C MET A 89 -6.12 5.39 -18.37
N ARG A 90 -6.60 6.22 -19.31
CA ARG A 90 -5.83 7.37 -19.83
C ARG A 90 -5.65 8.49 -18.81
N SER A 91 -6.51 8.59 -17.79
CA SER A 91 -6.36 9.65 -16.77
C SER A 91 -5.09 9.50 -15.93
N TYR A 92 -4.52 8.29 -15.86
CA TYR A 92 -3.23 8.03 -15.24
C TYR A 92 -2.03 8.36 -16.12
N LYS A 93 -2.25 8.78 -17.37
CA LYS A 93 -1.21 9.14 -18.34
C LYS A 93 -0.11 8.08 -18.48
N PRO A 94 -0.45 6.85 -18.93
CA PRO A 94 0.50 5.75 -19.01
C PRO A 94 1.77 6.09 -19.81
N GLU A 95 1.69 6.99 -20.77
CA GLU A 95 2.83 7.52 -21.55
C GLU A 95 3.87 8.28 -20.71
N GLU A 96 3.47 8.86 -19.58
CA GLU A 96 4.39 9.48 -18.60
C GLU A 96 4.99 8.44 -17.65
N LEU A 97 4.48 7.20 -17.62
CA LEU A 97 4.87 6.16 -16.66
C LEU A 97 5.70 5.04 -17.29
N PHE A 98 5.42 4.71 -18.55
CA PHE A 98 6.05 3.63 -19.31
C PHE A 98 6.71 4.16 -20.59
N ASP A 99 7.76 3.48 -21.05
CA ASP A 99 8.34 3.72 -22.37
C ASP A 99 7.57 3.00 -23.49
N GLU A 100 7.98 3.22 -24.74
CA GLU A 100 7.35 2.64 -25.93
C GLU A 100 7.38 1.10 -25.97
N ASN A 101 8.26 0.46 -25.19
CA ASN A 101 8.35 -1.00 -25.07
C ASN A 101 7.48 -1.55 -23.92
N GLY A 102 6.75 -0.68 -23.20
CA GLY A 102 5.97 -1.06 -22.02
C GLY A 102 6.82 -1.23 -20.76
N THR A 103 8.05 -0.72 -20.73
CA THR A 103 8.92 -0.78 -19.56
C THR A 103 8.65 0.40 -18.63
N LEU A 104 8.55 0.16 -17.33
CA LEU A 104 8.45 1.24 -16.33
C LEU A 104 9.68 2.15 -16.41
N ARG A 105 9.45 3.47 -16.45
CA ARG A 105 10.54 4.45 -16.56
C ARG A 105 11.56 4.33 -15.41
N PRO A 106 12.88 4.44 -15.67
CA PRO A 106 13.93 4.24 -14.67
C PRO A 106 13.80 5.11 -13.42
N GLU A 107 13.46 6.39 -13.59
CA GLU A 107 13.29 7.37 -12.52
C GLU A 107 12.16 6.99 -11.54
N LEU A 108 11.10 6.33 -12.02
CA LEU A 108 10.03 5.81 -11.17
C LEU A 108 10.45 4.51 -10.47
N LYS A 109 11.22 3.68 -11.16
CA LYS A 109 11.75 2.42 -10.62
C LYS A 109 12.71 2.65 -9.45
N GLU A 110 13.43 3.76 -9.44
CA GLU A 110 14.39 4.12 -8.38
C GLU A 110 13.75 4.41 -7.02
N ILE A 111 12.46 4.74 -6.98
CA ILE A 111 11.71 4.99 -5.74
C ILE A 111 11.62 3.72 -4.88
N ALA A 112 11.61 2.53 -5.50
CA ALA A 112 11.48 1.27 -4.79
C ALA A 112 12.78 0.91 -4.02
N PRO A 113 12.67 0.41 -2.77
CA PRO A 113 13.83 -0.06 -2.01
C PRO A 113 14.64 -1.14 -2.75
N ARG A 114 15.93 -1.24 -2.46
CA ARG A 114 16.84 -2.25 -3.03
C ARG A 114 17.31 -3.26 -1.97
N ASN A 115 18.17 -4.20 -2.34
CA ASN A 115 18.90 -5.09 -1.42
C ASN A 115 18.01 -5.89 -0.45
N GLY A 116 16.90 -6.44 -0.95
CA GLY A 116 15.99 -7.26 -0.14
C GLY A 116 15.07 -6.47 0.81
N LEU A 117 15.14 -5.13 0.81
CA LEU A 117 14.29 -4.28 1.66
C LEU A 117 12.90 -4.00 1.07
N ARG A 118 12.63 -4.43 -0.16
CA ARG A 118 11.26 -4.41 -0.72
C ARG A 118 10.36 -5.28 0.14
N MET A 119 9.15 -4.83 0.44
CA MET A 119 8.19 -5.60 1.26
C MET A 119 7.98 -7.03 0.73
N SER A 120 7.92 -7.21 -0.60
CA SER A 120 7.77 -8.52 -1.24
C SER A 120 9.04 -9.40 -1.22
N ALA A 121 10.21 -8.81 -0.97
CA ALA A 121 11.50 -9.51 -0.97
C ALA A 121 12.09 -9.69 0.43
N ASN A 122 11.52 -9.03 1.44
CA ASN A 122 11.96 -9.11 2.81
C ASN A 122 11.88 -10.57 3.29
N PRO A 123 12.94 -11.15 3.89
CA PRO A 123 12.94 -12.54 4.31
C PRO A 123 11.85 -12.87 5.33
N HIS A 124 11.38 -11.89 6.12
CA HIS A 124 10.27 -12.08 7.05
C HIS A 124 8.93 -12.32 6.33
N ALA A 125 8.79 -11.88 5.07
CA ALA A 125 7.63 -12.21 4.22
C ALA A 125 7.72 -13.62 3.60
N ASN A 126 8.87 -14.28 3.72
CA ASN A 126 9.08 -15.68 3.33
C ASN A 126 9.81 -16.42 4.46
N GLY A 127 9.11 -16.58 5.60
CA GLY A 127 9.69 -17.07 6.85
C GLY A 127 10.34 -18.46 6.78
N GLY A 128 10.04 -19.26 5.75
CA GLY A 128 10.75 -20.53 5.50
C GLY A 128 12.26 -20.36 5.32
N ARG A 129 12.72 -19.18 4.87
CA ARG A 129 14.16 -18.84 4.75
C ARG A 129 14.83 -18.56 6.10
N LEU A 130 14.05 -18.21 7.11
CA LEU A 130 14.53 -17.86 8.46
C LEU A 130 14.33 -19.00 9.46
N ARG A 131 13.40 -19.91 9.18
CA ARG A 131 13.03 -21.01 10.08
C ARG A 131 14.22 -21.94 10.32
N GLN A 132 14.49 -22.20 11.59
CA GLN A 132 15.43 -23.23 12.03
C GLN A 132 14.69 -24.30 12.84
N PRO A 133 15.10 -25.57 12.80
CA PRO A 133 14.62 -26.58 13.73
C PRO A 133 14.89 -26.15 15.18
N LEU A 134 13.97 -26.46 16.08
CA LEU A 134 14.19 -26.24 17.51
C LEU A 134 15.29 -27.19 18.02
N ALA A 135 16.10 -26.71 18.96
CA ALA A 135 16.96 -27.55 19.76
C ALA A 135 16.10 -28.30 20.77
N MET A 136 15.63 -29.49 20.39
CA MET A 136 14.77 -30.32 21.22
C MET A 136 15.62 -31.14 22.20
N PRO A 137 15.33 -31.13 23.51
CA PRO A 137 15.91 -32.09 24.43
C PRO A 137 15.42 -33.51 24.10
N ASP A 138 16.12 -34.53 24.59
CA ASP A 138 15.66 -35.90 24.43
C ASP A 138 14.33 -36.06 25.16
N PHE A 139 13.29 -36.50 24.43
CA PHE A 139 11.96 -36.65 25.01
C PHE A 139 11.92 -37.73 26.11
N ARG A 140 12.95 -38.57 26.20
CA ARG A 140 13.09 -39.64 27.21
C ARG A 140 13.64 -39.15 28.55
N ASP A 141 14.15 -37.92 28.62
CA ASP A 141 14.69 -37.31 29.86
C ASP A 141 13.59 -36.63 30.71
N TYR A 142 12.32 -36.77 30.32
CA TYR A 142 11.12 -36.33 31.06
C TYR A 142 10.42 -37.50 31.72
#